data_AF-A0A1F5KKD6-F1
#
_entry.id   AF-A0A1F5KKD6-F1
#
_cell.length_a   1.000
_cell.length_b   1.000
_cell.length_c   1.000
_cell.angle_alpha   90.00
_cell.angle_beta   90.00
_cell.angle_gamma   90.00
#
_symmetry.space_group_name_H-M   'P 1'
#
loop_
_entity.id
_entity.type
_entity.pdbx_description
1 polymer ?
#
loop_
_entity_poly.entity_id
_entity_poly.type
_entity_poly.pdbx_seq_one_letter_code
_entity_poly.pdbx_strand_id
1 'polypeptide(L)'
;MNFIDTSWTSNLAYAVGLIATDGCLSKDGRHIDLTSKDLEQVENFKNILSSKAKVSLKTRGTPPFKSYYHIQISNVSFYRWLKNIGLTPNKSKTLGSIKIPDSYL
;
A
#
# COMPACT_ATOMS: atom_id res chain seq x y z
N MET A 1 3.76 3.08 18.09
CA MET A 1 3.77 3.26 16.62
C MET A 1 4.95 2.45 16.10
N ASN A 2 4.74 1.52 15.18
CA ASN A 2 5.85 0.77 14.57
C ASN A 2 6.61 1.68 13.61
N PHE A 3 7.95 1.65 13.66
CA PHE A 3 8.80 2.31 12.68
C PHE A 3 8.79 1.51 11.37
N ILE A 4 8.71 2.20 10.23
CA ILE A 4 8.86 1.62 8.89
C ILE A 4 10.11 2.27 8.31
N ASP A 5 11.10 1.45 7.97
CA ASP A 5 12.31 1.92 7.30
C ASP A 5 11.97 2.36 5.87
N THR A 6 12.37 3.59 5.54
CA THR A 6 12.11 4.23 4.24
C THR A 6 13.36 4.28 3.35
N SER A 7 14.42 3.59 3.74
CA SER A 7 15.60 3.39 2.91
C SER A 7 15.24 2.52 1.71
N TRP A 8 15.62 2.96 0.51
CA TRP A 8 15.29 2.22 -0.71
C TRP A 8 15.94 0.84 -0.70
N THR A 9 15.09 -0.17 -0.90
CA THR A 9 15.43 -1.57 -1.09
C THR A 9 14.47 -2.15 -2.12
N SER A 10 14.80 -3.27 -2.76
CA SER A 10 13.89 -3.91 -3.72
C SER A 10 12.54 -4.28 -3.09
N ASN A 11 12.54 -4.65 -1.81
CA ASN A 11 11.33 -4.90 -1.04
C ASN A 11 10.50 -3.63 -0.85
N LEU A 12 11.12 -2.52 -0.43
CA LEU A 12 10.40 -1.25 -0.29
C LEU A 12 9.87 -0.76 -1.64
N ALA A 13 10.67 -0.88 -2.71
CA ALA A 13 10.25 -0.53 -4.07
C ALA A 13 9.03 -1.34 -4.52
N TYR A 14 9.04 -2.66 -4.29
CA TYR A 14 7.89 -3.53 -4.53
C TYR A 14 6.65 -3.08 -3.75
N ALA A 15 6.79 -2.82 -2.44
CA ALA A 15 5.67 -2.36 -1.61
C ALA A 15 5.12 -0.99 -2.06
N VAL A 16 6.00 -0.05 -2.45
CA VAL A 16 5.60 1.25 -3.02
C VAL A 16 4.91 1.07 -4.36
N GLY A 17 5.37 0.14 -5.20
CA GLY A 17 4.72 -0.24 -6.46
C GLY A 17 3.31 -0.78 -6.24
N LEU A 18 3.12 -1.71 -5.31
CA LEU A 18 1.79 -2.22 -4.93
C LEU A 18 0.88 -1.10 -4.41
N ILE A 19 1.42 -0.18 -3.62
CA ILE A 19 0.67 0.99 -3.20
C ILE A 19 0.29 1.79 -4.44
N ALA A 20 1.21 2.07 -5.36
CA ALA A 20 0.94 2.87 -6.55
C ALA A 20 -0.16 2.28 -7.46
N THR A 21 -0.19 0.96 -7.65
CA THR A 21 -1.13 0.28 -8.55
C THR A 21 -2.46 -0.03 -7.89
N ASP A 22 -2.45 -0.77 -6.78
CA ASP A 22 -3.63 -1.40 -6.18
C ASP A 22 -3.97 -0.86 -4.80
N GLY A 23 -3.10 0.01 -4.26
CA GLY A 23 -3.28 0.60 -2.94
C GLY A 23 -4.00 1.96 -2.95
N CYS A 24 -4.47 2.37 -1.78
CA CYS A 24 -5.07 3.68 -1.55
C CYS A 24 -4.47 4.36 -0.32
N LEU A 25 -4.25 5.67 -0.40
CA LEU A 25 -3.98 6.50 0.77
C LEU A 25 -5.31 7.09 1.24
N SER A 26 -5.75 6.70 2.44
CA SER A 26 -6.98 7.23 3.03
C SER A 26 -6.89 8.74 3.24
N LYS A 27 -8.04 9.42 3.26
CA LYS A 27 -8.14 10.88 3.46
C LYS A 27 -7.78 11.31 4.89
N ASP A 28 -7.79 10.38 5.85
CA ASP A 28 -7.45 10.64 7.26
C ASP A 28 -5.97 10.91 7.53
N GLY A 29 -5.11 10.81 6.52
CA GLY A 29 -3.70 11.17 6.66
C GLY A 29 -2.82 10.11 7.33
N ARG A 30 -3.33 8.90 7.58
CA ARG A 30 -2.56 7.84 8.26
C ARG A 30 -2.75 6.43 7.72
N HIS A 31 -3.90 6.13 7.10
CA HIS A 31 -4.16 4.78 6.63
C HIS A 31 -3.70 4.58 5.19
N ILE A 32 -3.02 3.46 4.96
CA ILE A 32 -2.67 2.91 3.66
C ILE A 32 -3.43 1.59 3.51
N ASP A 33 -4.23 1.50 2.46
CA ASP A 33 -5.02 0.32 2.12
C ASP A 33 -4.39 -0.40 0.93
N LEU A 34 -4.38 -1.73 0.94
CA LEU A 34 -4.08 -2.58 -0.21
C LEU A 34 -5.16 -3.65 -0.33
N THR A 35 -5.67 -3.87 -1.54
CA THR A 35 -6.64 -4.92 -1.84
C THR A 35 -6.13 -5.77 -3.00
N SER A 36 -6.15 -7.09 -2.87
CA SER A 36 -5.74 -8.01 -3.93
C SER A 36 -6.57 -9.28 -3.94
N LYS A 37 -6.56 -10.00 -5.07
CA LYS A 37 -7.06 -11.39 -5.14
C LYS A 37 -6.01 -12.40 -4.67
N ASP A 38 -4.75 -11.99 -4.60
CA ASP A 38 -3.63 -12.83 -4.23
C ASP A 38 -3.28 -12.61 -2.75
N LEU A 39 -3.39 -13.67 -1.94
CA LEU A 39 -3.04 -13.63 -0.53
C LEU A 39 -1.53 -13.42 -0.32
N GLU A 40 -0.71 -14.04 -1.16
CA GLU A 40 0.75 -13.96 -1.06
C GLU A 40 1.22 -12.52 -1.26
N GLN A 41 0.64 -11.82 -2.24
CA GLN A 41 0.92 -10.40 -2.46
C GLN A 41 0.62 -9.54 -1.21
N VAL A 42 -0.50 -9.81 -0.53
CA VAL A 42 -0.91 -9.06 0.67
C VAL A 42 -0.04 -9.39 1.88
N GLU A 43 0.31 -10.66 2.09
CA GLU A 43 1.21 -11.07 3.17
C GLU A 43 2.65 -10.57 2.93
N ASN A 44 3.15 -10.61 1.69
CA ASN A 44 4.45 -10.04 1.34
C ASN A 44 4.48 -8.53 1.63
N PHE A 45 3.46 -7.79 1.20
CA PHE A 45 3.34 -6.36 1.52
C PHE A 45 3.35 -6.10 3.03
N LYS A 46 2.59 -6.87 3.80
CA LYS A 46 2.53 -6.78 5.26
C LYS A 46 3.88 -7.06 5.91
N ASN A 47 4.59 -8.08 5.45
CA ASN A 47 5.89 -8.50 5.96
C ASN A 47 6.98 -7.46 5.68
N ILE A 48 7.03 -6.94 4.44
CA ILE A 48 7.97 -5.88 4.04
C ILE A 48 7.81 -4.66 4.94
N LEU A 49 6.57 -4.26 5.24
CA LEU A 49 6.27 -3.11 6.09
C LEU A 49 6.31 -3.43 7.59
N SER A 50 6.70 -4.66 7.97
CA SER A 50 6.73 -5.14 9.36
C SER A 50 5.44 -4.82 10.13
N SER A 51 4.30 -4.94 9.44
CA SER A 51 3.00 -4.53 9.95
C SER A 51 2.31 -5.66 10.71
N LYS A 52 1.75 -5.32 11.87
CA LYS A 52 0.91 -6.22 12.67
C LYS A 52 -0.56 -6.17 12.27
N ALA A 53 -0.90 -5.43 11.20
CA ALA A 53 -2.28 -5.33 10.73
C ALA A 53 -2.81 -6.69 10.26
N LYS A 54 -4.10 -6.93 10.51
CA LYS A 54 -4.79 -8.16 10.11
C LYS A 54 -5.12 -8.10 8.61
N VAL A 55 -4.88 -9.21 7.91
CA VAL A 55 -5.42 -9.42 6.56
C VAL A 55 -6.87 -9.89 6.71
N SER A 56 -7.78 -9.20 6.04
CA SER A 56 -9.23 -9.44 6.08
C SER A 56 -9.77 -9.76 4.70
N LEU A 57 -10.94 -10.40 4.63
CA LEU A 57 -11.63 -10.63 3.37
C LEU A 57 -12.68 -9.53 3.17
N LYS A 58 -12.58 -8.84 2.03
CA LYS A 58 -13.56 -7.87 1.57
C LYS A 58 -14.44 -8.52 0.51
N THR A 59 -15.74 -8.62 0.78
CA THR A 59 -16.73 -9.11 -0.19
C THR A 59 -17.37 -7.91 -0.91
N ARG A 60 -17.63 -8.07 -2.20
CA ARG A 60 -18.34 -7.04 -2.99
C ARG A 60 -19.42 -7.69 -3.87
N GLY A 61 -20.65 -7.16 -3.79
CA GLY A 61 -21.73 -7.42 -4.74
C GLY A 61 -22.80 -8.43 -4.29
N THR A 62 -23.75 -8.66 -5.21
CA THR A 62 -24.76 -9.73 -5.18
C THR A 62 -24.15 -11.05 -5.64
N PRO A 63 -24.70 -12.21 -5.22
CA PRO A 63 -24.12 -13.53 -5.48
C PRO A 63 -23.82 -13.80 -6.98
N PRO A 64 -22.72 -14.51 -7.30
CA PRO A 64 -21.73 -15.09 -6.39
C PRO A 64 -20.73 -14.05 -5.85
N PHE A 65 -20.47 -14.10 -4.54
CA PHE A 65 -19.58 -13.14 -3.86
C PHE A 65 -18.15 -13.23 -4.40
N LYS A 66 -17.60 -12.11 -4.88
CA LYS A 66 -16.16 -11.98 -5.10
C LYS A 66 -15.52 -11.53 -3.79
N SER A 67 -14.68 -12.38 -3.24
CA SER A 67 -13.86 -12.09 -2.05
C SER A 67 -12.47 -11.63 -2.48
N TYR A 68 -11.98 -10.58 -1.84
CA TYR A 68 -10.64 -10.03 -2.04
C TYR A 68 -9.93 -9.96 -0.68
N TYR A 69 -8.64 -10.20 -0.65
CA TYR A 69 -7.80 -9.95 0.51
C TYR A 69 -7.56 -8.46 0.65
N HIS A 70 -7.72 -7.93 1.85
CA HIS A 70 -7.55 -6.52 2.17
C HIS A 70 -6.74 -6.36 3.45
N ILE A 71 -5.80 -5.42 3.41
CA ILE A 71 -5.04 -4.99 4.58
C ILE A 71 -5.08 -3.46 4.68
N GLN A 72 -5.21 -2.97 5.89
CA GLN A 72 -5.12 -1.55 6.22
C GLN A 72 -4.01 -1.31 7.26
N ILE A 73 -3.05 -0.47 6.92
CA ILE A 73 -1.91 -0.13 7.78
C ILE A 73 -2.07 1.33 8.22
N SER A 74 -2.01 1.58 9.54
CA SER A 74 -2.01 2.93 10.11
C SER A 74 -0.58 3.35 10.47
N ASN A 75 0.02 4.23 9.67
CA ASN A 75 1.33 4.82 9.99
C ASN A 75 1.46 6.24 9.43
N VAL A 76 1.47 7.24 10.32
CA VAL A 76 1.52 8.66 9.94
C VAL A 76 2.84 9.03 9.26
N SER A 77 3.98 8.55 9.79
CA SER A 77 5.30 8.87 9.25
C SER A 77 5.48 8.30 7.85
N PHE A 78 5.12 7.03 7.66
CA PHE A 78 5.19 6.37 6.36
C PHE A 78 4.20 6.99 5.37
N TYR A 79 2.98 7.31 5.80
CA TYR A 79 2.00 8.01 4.96
C TYR A 79 2.54 9.36 4.45
N ARG A 80 3.16 10.15 5.33
CA ARG A 80 3.77 11.44 4.95
C ARG A 80 4.96 11.25 4.00
N TRP A 81 5.78 10.22 4.24
CA TRP A 81 6.87 9.87 3.34
C TRP A 81 6.36 9.48 1.94
N LEU A 82 5.33 8.64 1.85
CA LEU A 82 4.68 8.28 0.57
C LEU A 82 4.18 9.52 -0.19
N LYS A 83 3.57 10.48 0.53
CA LYS A 83 3.18 11.76 -0.08
C LYS A 83 4.37 12.57 -0.59
N ASN A 84 5.49 12.57 0.15
CA ASN A 84 6.68 13.30 -0.24
C ASN A 84 7.34 12.74 -1.51
N ILE A 85 7.31 11.42 -1.72
CA ILE A 85 7.82 10.78 -2.94
C ILE A 85 6.86 10.88 -4.14
N GLY A 86 5.65 11.45 -3.94
CA GLY A 86 4.69 11.74 -5.01
C GLY A 86 3.40 10.92 -5.00
N LEU A 87 3.22 9.98 -4.06
CA LEU A 87 1.98 9.21 -3.95
C LEU A 87 0.90 10.00 -3.22
N THR A 88 -0.19 10.33 -3.92
CA THR A 88 -1.30 11.11 -3.35
C THR A 88 -2.59 10.29 -3.23
N PRO A 89 -3.50 10.64 -2.29
CA PRO A 89 -4.87 10.14 -2.28
C PRO A 89 -5.58 10.45 -3.62
N ASN A 90 -6.49 9.58 -4.06
CA ASN A 90 -7.13 9.64 -5.39
C ASN A 90 -6.19 9.46 -6.60
N LYS A 91 -5.22 8.53 -6.46
CA LYS A 91 -4.20 8.14 -7.46
C LYS A 91 -4.65 8.16 -8.91
N SER A 92 -5.83 7.64 -9.24
CA SER A 92 -6.34 7.60 -10.62
C SER A 92 -6.52 8.98 -11.27
N LYS A 93 -6.49 10.07 -10.50
CA LYS A 93 -6.60 11.46 -10.97
C LYS A 93 -5.30 12.26 -10.82
N THR A 94 -4.29 11.73 -10.15
CA THR A 94 -3.11 12.48 -9.69
C THR A 94 -1.78 11.72 -9.81
N LEU A 95 -1.76 10.53 -10.40
CA LEU A 95 -0.53 9.77 -10.60
C LEU A 95 0.37 10.51 -11.62
N GLY A 96 1.32 11.29 -11.11
CA GLY A 96 2.47 11.81 -11.85
C GLY A 96 3.67 10.87 -11.73
N SER A 97 4.85 11.33 -12.16
CA SER A 97 6.10 10.59 -11.94
C SER A 97 6.37 10.40 -10.44
N ILE A 98 6.58 9.15 -10.02
CA ILE A 98 7.02 8.83 -8.66
C ILE A 98 8.54 9.02 -8.62
N LYS A 99 9.05 9.71 -7.60
CA LYS A 99 10.49 9.88 -7.40
C LYS A 99 11.08 8.58 -6.83
N ILE A 100 11.34 7.62 -7.72
CA ILE A 100 12.03 6.36 -7.42
C ILE A 100 13.45 6.49 -7.98
N PRO A 101 14.51 6.05 -7.27
CA PRO A 101 15.85 5.99 -7.82
C PRO A 101 15.91 5.09 -9.06
N ASP A 102 16.67 5.48 -10.08
CA ASP A 102 16.75 4.77 -11.37
C ASP A 102 17.19 3.29 -11.24
N SER A 103 17.91 2.94 -10.17
CA SER A 103 18.33 1.57 -9.89
C SER A 103 17.19 0.60 -9.57
N TYR A 104 15.96 1.10 -9.41
CA TYR A 104 14.76 0.31 -9.10
C TYR A 104 13.62 0.54 -10.10
N LEU A 105 13.90 1.19 -11.23
CA LEU A 105 12.98 1.33 -12.37
C LEU A 105 13.00 0.11 -13.28
#